data_AF-A0AAU4WZW1-F1
#
_entry.id   AF-A0AAU4WZW1-F1
#
_cell.length_a   1.000
_cell.length_b   1.000
_cell.length_c   1.000
_cell.angle_alpha   90.00
_cell.angle_beta   90.00
_cell.angle_gamma   90.00
#
_symmetry.space_group_name_H-M   'P 1'
#
loop_
_entity.id
_entity.type
_entity.pdbx_description
1 polymer ?
#
loop_
_entity_poly.entity_id
_entity_poly.type
_entity_poly.pdbx_seq_one_letter_code
_entity_poly.pdbx_strand_id
1 'polypeptide(L)'
;MTLFDESSSTVYAARNMVGGCLQDWELGHMVEDARLVVSELVGNVVHHAVPDDCLSRPGAARRIDVLVKAWPGWLFIGVADEDSTPPDLPVGEFVSPELAVDFAEALLPDRGRGLLIVQRLADAVWWSPKGPGGKTVWCRFDLDGTT
;
A
#
# COMPACT_ATOMS: atom_id res chain seq x y z
N MET A 1 0.53 -5.92 -11.61
CA MET A 1 -0.66 -6.78 -11.74
C MET A 1 -1.90 -5.96 -11.50
N THR A 2 -3.00 -6.30 -12.15
CA THR A 2 -4.32 -5.72 -11.88
C THR A 2 -5.19 -6.77 -11.20
N LEU A 3 -5.82 -6.36 -10.11
CA LEU A 3 -6.80 -7.12 -9.36
C LEU A 3 -8.15 -6.43 -9.48
N PHE A 4 -9.20 -7.21 -9.27
CA PHE A 4 -10.56 -6.71 -9.11
C PHE A 4 -11.00 -7.06 -7.68
N ASP A 5 -11.59 -6.07 -7.00
CA ASP A 5 -11.96 -6.17 -5.60
C ASP A 5 -13.09 -7.19 -5.36
N GLU A 6 -12.79 -8.25 -4.61
CA GLU A 6 -13.73 -9.25 -4.09
C GLU A 6 -13.46 -9.56 -2.60
N SER A 7 -13.12 -8.55 -1.78
CA SER A 7 -12.84 -8.63 -0.34
C SER A 7 -11.49 -9.27 0.05
N SER A 8 -11.48 -10.49 0.59
CA SER A 8 -10.30 -11.10 1.23
C SER A 8 -9.37 -11.84 0.27
N SER A 9 -9.92 -12.34 -0.85
CA SER A 9 -9.16 -13.04 -1.89
C SER A 9 -8.16 -12.10 -2.58
N THR A 10 -8.53 -10.83 -2.75
CA THR A 10 -7.73 -9.78 -3.39
C THR A 10 -6.45 -9.50 -2.60
N VAL A 11 -6.54 -9.36 -1.27
CA VAL A 11 -5.37 -9.14 -0.39
C VAL A 11 -4.43 -10.34 -0.41
N TYR A 12 -4.98 -11.55 -0.34
CA TYR A 12 -4.19 -12.78 -0.40
C TYR A 12 -3.45 -12.94 -1.75
N ALA A 13 -4.14 -12.67 -2.86
CA ALA A 13 -3.54 -12.71 -4.19
C ALA A 13 -2.40 -11.67 -4.34
N ALA A 14 -2.60 -10.45 -3.84
CA ALA A 14 -1.59 -9.40 -3.86
C ALA A 14 -0.33 -9.81 -3.08
N ARG A 15 -0.48 -10.29 -1.84
CA ARG A 15 0.63 -10.79 -1.01
C ARG A 15 1.43 -11.89 -1.69
N ASN A 16 0.75 -12.89 -2.22
CA ASN A 16 1.41 -14.04 -2.82
C ASN A 16 2.18 -13.64 -4.07
N MET A 17 1.59 -12.81 -4.92
CA MET A 17 2.27 -12.35 -6.12
C MET A 17 3.49 -11.49 -5.78
N VAL A 18 3.37 -10.52 -4.88
CA VAL A 18 4.52 -9.68 -4.49
C VAL A 18 5.62 -10.52 -3.85
N GLY A 19 5.26 -11.44 -2.96
CA GLY A 19 6.23 -12.38 -2.38
C GLY A 19 6.93 -13.24 -3.43
N GLY A 20 6.19 -13.74 -4.44
CA GLY A 20 6.77 -14.49 -5.56
C GLY A 20 7.73 -13.65 -6.39
N CYS A 21 7.33 -12.44 -6.80
CA CYS A 21 8.20 -11.53 -7.56
C CYS A 21 9.51 -11.22 -6.82
N LEU A 22 9.46 -10.96 -5.51
CA LEU A 22 10.66 -10.67 -4.74
C LEU A 22 11.57 -11.89 -4.56
N GLN A 23 11.01 -13.10 -4.45
CA GLN A 23 11.80 -14.33 -4.46
C GLN A 23 12.51 -14.53 -5.80
N ASP A 24 11.78 -14.33 -6.91
CA ASP A 24 12.33 -14.44 -8.27
C ASP A 24 13.42 -13.39 -8.54
N TRP A 25 13.37 -12.24 -7.86
CA TRP A 25 14.36 -11.16 -7.97
C TRP A 25 15.50 -11.25 -6.94
N GLU A 26 15.59 -12.36 -6.19
CA GLU A 26 16.61 -12.58 -5.14
C GLU A 26 16.53 -11.56 -3.98
N LEU A 27 15.40 -10.88 -3.82
CA LEU A 27 15.09 -9.94 -2.72
C LEU A 27 14.31 -10.63 -1.60
N GLY A 28 14.67 -11.89 -1.29
CA GLY A 28 13.96 -12.73 -0.32
C GLY A 28 13.85 -12.12 1.08
N HIS A 29 14.84 -11.32 1.48
CA HIS A 29 14.86 -10.63 2.78
C HIS A 29 13.77 -9.56 2.91
N MET A 30 13.26 -9.02 1.81
CA MET A 30 12.19 -8.00 1.79
C MET A 30 10.78 -8.60 1.71
N VAL A 31 10.64 -9.92 1.57
CA VAL A 31 9.34 -10.56 1.28
C VAL A 31 8.31 -10.30 2.38
N GLU A 32 8.69 -10.39 3.65
CA GLU A 32 7.75 -10.23 4.76
C GLU A 32 7.28 -8.78 4.91
N ASP A 33 8.19 -7.82 4.85
CA ASP A 33 7.87 -6.39 4.92
C ASP A 33 7.01 -5.96 3.72
N ALA A 34 7.37 -6.39 2.51
CA ALA A 34 6.62 -6.10 1.30
C ALA A 34 5.20 -6.72 1.33
N ARG A 35 5.05 -7.94 1.83
CA ARG A 35 3.74 -8.60 1.99
C ARG A 35 2.86 -7.83 2.96
N LEU A 36 3.42 -7.39 4.08
CA LEU A 36 2.67 -6.62 5.07
C LEU A 36 2.24 -5.28 4.48
N VAL A 37 3.16 -4.52 3.88
CA VAL A 37 2.84 -3.23 3.23
C VAL A 37 1.77 -3.38 2.15
N VAL A 38 1.87 -4.37 1.27
CA VAL A 38 0.85 -4.61 0.24
C VAL A 38 -0.49 -5.00 0.85
N SER A 39 -0.50 -5.73 1.98
CA SER A 39 -1.75 -6.09 2.66
C SER A 39 -2.48 -4.87 3.18
N GLU A 40 -1.74 -3.98 3.85
CA GLU A 40 -2.30 -2.75 4.42
C GLU A 40 -2.78 -1.81 3.31
N LEU A 41 -1.98 -1.61 2.25
CA LEU A 41 -2.36 -0.74 1.14
C LEU A 41 -3.57 -1.27 0.37
N VAL A 42 -3.59 -2.56 0.03
CA VAL A 42 -4.74 -3.17 -0.68
C VAL A 42 -5.95 -3.22 0.24
N GLY A 43 -5.78 -3.55 1.53
CA GLY A 43 -6.84 -3.51 2.52
C GLY A 43 -7.48 -2.12 2.63
N ASN A 44 -6.66 -1.06 2.67
CA ASN A 44 -7.16 0.31 2.67
C ASN A 44 -8.01 0.60 1.42
N VAL A 45 -7.59 0.16 0.24
CA VAL A 45 -8.39 0.32 -0.97
C VAL A 45 -9.72 -0.42 -0.87
N VAL A 46 -9.69 -1.71 -0.49
CA VAL A 46 -10.89 -2.55 -0.36
C VAL A 46 -11.89 -1.95 0.64
N HIS A 47 -11.41 -1.45 1.79
CA HIS A 47 -12.28 -0.99 2.85
C HIS A 47 -12.68 0.49 2.76
N HIS A 48 -11.90 1.32 2.07
CA HIS A 48 -12.06 2.78 2.15
C HIS A 48 -12.15 3.50 0.80
N ALA A 49 -11.69 2.92 -0.31
CA ALA A 49 -11.74 3.61 -1.60
C ALA A 49 -13.17 3.72 -2.14
N VAL A 50 -13.59 4.93 -2.46
CA VAL A 50 -14.86 5.22 -3.14
C VAL A 50 -14.53 5.65 -4.58
N PRO A 51 -14.82 4.82 -5.60
CA PRO A 51 -14.44 5.17 -6.98
C PRO A 51 -15.06 6.48 -7.43
N ASP A 52 -14.30 7.30 -8.16
CA ASP A 52 -14.78 8.55 -8.74
C ASP A 52 -16.00 8.30 -9.64
N ASP A 53 -16.96 9.22 -9.65
CA ASP A 53 -18.21 9.09 -10.44
C ASP A 53 -17.95 8.84 -11.93
N CYS A 54 -16.86 9.38 -12.48
CA CYS A 54 -16.48 9.22 -13.88
C CYS A 54 -15.90 7.82 -14.21
N LEU A 55 -15.50 7.06 -13.20
CA LEU A 55 -14.96 5.70 -13.31
C LEU A 55 -15.96 4.64 -12.81
N SER A 56 -16.89 5.06 -11.96
CA SER A 56 -17.95 4.22 -11.42
C SER A 56 -18.89 3.68 -12.50
N ARG A 57 -19.00 2.35 -12.61
CA ARG A 57 -20.09 1.68 -13.32
C ARG A 57 -20.89 0.86 -12.31
N PRO A 58 -22.23 1.00 -12.25
CA PRO A 58 -23.05 0.20 -11.35
C PRO A 58 -22.78 -1.29 -11.53
N GLY A 59 -22.35 -1.97 -10.46
CA GLY A 59 -22.06 -3.41 -10.45
C GLY A 59 -20.70 -3.81 -11.03
N ALA A 60 -19.83 -2.87 -11.41
CA ALA A 60 -18.45 -3.19 -11.78
C ALA A 60 -17.58 -3.38 -10.54
N ALA A 61 -16.75 -4.42 -10.55
CA ALA A 61 -15.74 -4.63 -9.52
C ALA A 61 -14.68 -3.52 -9.59
N ARG A 62 -14.27 -3.00 -8.42
CA ARG A 62 -13.27 -1.93 -8.32
C ARG A 62 -11.92 -2.45 -8.80
N ARG A 63 -11.23 -1.66 -9.63
CA ARG A 63 -9.90 -2.04 -10.13
C ARG A 63 -8.82 -1.60 -9.15
N ILE A 64 -7.95 -2.53 -8.79
CA ILE A 64 -6.78 -2.27 -7.95
C ILE A 64 -5.52 -2.66 -8.73
N ASP A 65 -4.62 -1.72 -8.97
CA ASP A 65 -3.34 -2.00 -9.62
C ASP A 65 -2.22 -2.08 -8.57
N VAL A 66 -1.55 -3.23 -8.48
CA VAL A 66 -0.35 -3.41 -7.66
C VAL A 66 0.87 -3.33 -8.57
N LEU A 67 1.75 -2.37 -8.29
CA LEU A 67 2.99 -2.09 -8.99
C LEU A 67 4.16 -2.45 -8.09
N VAL A 68 5.10 -3.24 -8.58
CA VAL A 68 6.35 -3.53 -7.89
C VAL A 68 7.48 -3.22 -8.88
N LYS A 69 8.44 -2.39 -8.49
CA LYS A 69 9.58 -2.01 -9.33
C LYS A 69 10.85 -2.09 -8.50
N ALA A 70 11.79 -2.93 -8.92
CA ALA A 70 13.12 -3.00 -8.36
C ALA A 70 14.10 -2.21 -9.24
N TRP A 71 14.92 -1.38 -8.59
CA TRP A 71 16.04 -0.63 -9.16
C TRP A 71 17.28 -0.93 -8.32
N PRO A 72 18.51 -0.72 -8.82
CA PRO A 72 19.71 -0.88 -7.99
C PRO A 72 19.60 -0.04 -6.71
N GLY A 73 19.60 -0.70 -5.55
CA GLY A 73 19.49 -0.07 -4.24
C GLY A 73 18.08 0.33 -3.79
N TRP A 74 17.03 0.12 -4.60
CA TRP A 74 15.66 0.52 -4.22
C TRP A 74 14.59 -0.47 -4.66
N LEU A 75 13.61 -0.68 -3.79
CA LEU A 75 12.35 -1.35 -4.10
C LEU A 75 11.19 -0.37 -3.96
N PHE A 76 10.37 -0.27 -5.00
CA PHE A 76 9.16 0.53 -5.00
C PHE A 76 7.93 -0.37 -5.06
N ILE A 77 6.97 -0.13 -4.17
CA ILE A 77 5.65 -0.75 -4.19
C ILE A 77 4.62 0.36 -4.34
N GLY A 78 3.73 0.21 -5.31
CA GLY A 78 2.62 1.13 -5.56
C GLY A 78 1.29 0.39 -5.56
N VAL A 79 0.28 0.93 -4.91
CA VAL A 79 -1.11 0.44 -5.00
C VAL A 79 -1.97 1.58 -5.51
N ALA A 80 -2.61 1.36 -6.66
CA ALA A 80 -3.49 2.32 -7.28
C ALA A 80 -4.95 1.88 -7.24
N ASP A 81 -5.83 2.83 -7.00
CA ASP A 81 -7.28 2.65 -7.00
C ASP A 81 -7.96 3.63 -7.97
N GLU A 82 -9.29 3.70 -7.92
CA GLU A 82 -10.14 4.56 -8.74
C GLU A 82 -10.74 5.73 -7.93
N ASP A 83 -10.25 5.97 -6.71
CA ASP A 83 -10.68 7.03 -5.80
C ASP A 83 -9.63 8.14 -5.76
N SER A 84 -9.97 9.35 -6.20
CA SER A 84 -9.03 10.49 -6.20
C SER A 84 -8.79 11.11 -4.83
N THR A 85 -9.53 10.71 -3.79
CA THR A 85 -9.42 11.28 -2.43
C THR A 85 -8.02 11.03 -1.88
N PRO A 86 -7.25 12.08 -1.52
CA PRO A 86 -5.93 11.92 -0.94
C PRO A 86 -5.97 11.03 0.31
N PRO A 87 -4.99 10.13 0.50
CA PRO A 87 -4.89 9.37 1.73
C PRO A 87 -4.50 10.29 2.89
N ASP A 88 -5.07 10.03 4.06
CA ASP A 88 -4.68 10.68 5.33
C ASP A 88 -3.32 10.13 5.79
N LEU A 89 -2.25 10.49 5.07
CA LEU A 89 -0.88 10.21 5.51
C LEU A 89 -0.60 11.12 6.71
N PRO A 90 -0.31 10.58 7.91
CA PRO A 90 0.07 11.43 9.01
C PRO A 90 1.37 12.14 8.63
N VAL A 91 1.35 13.46 8.77
CA VAL A 91 2.53 14.32 8.58
C VAL A 91 3.59 13.81 9.54
N GLY A 92 4.83 13.61 9.08
CA GLY A 92 5.90 12.88 9.77
C GLY A 92 6.22 13.37 11.20
N GLU A 93 5.35 13.08 12.15
CA GLU A 93 5.58 13.21 13.57
C GLU A 93 6.22 11.91 14.03
N PHE A 94 7.52 11.99 14.28
CA PHE A 94 8.29 10.98 15.00
C PHE A 94 7.73 10.86 16.43
N VAL A 95 6.63 10.13 16.60
CA VAL A 95 6.21 9.66 17.91
C VAL A 95 7.07 8.43 18.23
N SER A 96 7.76 8.43 19.37
CA SER A 96 8.53 7.28 19.82
C SER A 96 7.66 6.00 19.78
N PRO A 97 8.21 4.82 19.41
CA PRO A 97 7.42 3.59 19.23
C PRO A 97 6.57 3.24 20.46
N GLU A 98 7.08 3.53 21.65
CA GLU A 98 6.42 3.28 22.94
C GLU A 98 5.18 4.17 23.18
N LEU A 99 5.15 5.38 22.61
CA LEU A 99 4.02 6.31 22.69
C LEU A 99 3.06 6.18 21.51
N ALA A 100 3.50 5.64 20.37
CA ALA A 100 2.65 5.51 19.19
C ALA A 100 1.56 4.42 19.37
N VAL A 101 1.82 3.38 20.17
CA VAL A 101 0.89 2.25 20.35
C VAL A 101 -0.35 2.66 21.15
N ASP A 102 -0.18 3.40 22.25
CA ASP A 102 -1.31 3.88 23.07
C ASP A 102 -2.06 5.06 22.42
N PHE A 103 -1.39 5.89 21.60
CA PHE A 103 -2.02 7.00 20.89
C PHE A 103 -2.78 6.55 19.63
N ALA A 104 -2.32 5.50 18.95
CA ALA A 104 -2.96 5.00 17.73
C ALA A 104 -4.35 4.40 17.97
N GLU A 105 -4.63 3.79 19.14
CA GLU A 105 -5.96 3.25 19.44
C GLU A 105 -7.02 4.32 19.73
N ALA A 106 -6.63 5.46 20.31
CA ALA A 106 -7.57 6.50 20.74
C ALA A 106 -7.81 7.60 19.68
N LEU A 107 -6.88 7.81 18.74
CA LEU A 107 -6.93 8.91 17.76
C LEU A 107 -7.09 8.48 16.31
N LEU A 108 -6.85 7.21 15.97
CA LEU A 108 -7.02 6.71 14.60
C LEU A 108 -8.23 5.77 14.56
N PRO A 109 -9.42 6.23 14.12
CA PRO A 109 -10.43 5.29 13.63
C PRO A 109 -9.78 4.35 12.61
N ASP A 110 -10.29 3.13 12.46
CA ASP A 110 -9.65 2.01 11.73
C ASP A 110 -8.97 2.36 10.40
N ARG A 111 -9.42 3.42 9.73
CA ARG A 111 -8.83 4.06 8.53
C ARG A 111 -7.34 4.45 8.63
N GLY A 112 -6.80 4.68 9.83
CA GLY A 112 -5.44 5.22 10.00
C GLY A 112 -4.35 4.19 10.33
N ARG A 113 -4.71 2.99 10.82
CA ARG A 113 -3.72 2.01 11.31
C ARG A 113 -2.85 1.44 10.20
N GLY A 114 -3.44 1.12 9.05
CA GLY A 114 -2.70 0.52 7.93
C GLY A 114 -1.60 1.43 7.38
N LEU A 115 -1.89 2.73 7.22
CA LEU A 115 -0.87 3.68 6.75
C LEU A 115 0.25 3.90 7.77
N LEU A 116 -0.06 3.84 9.08
CA LEU A 116 0.97 3.92 10.12
C LEU A 116 1.94 2.73 10.06
N ILE A 117 1.44 1.50 9.85
CA ILE A 117 2.28 0.31 9.65
C ILE A 117 3.18 0.52 8.44
N VAL A 118 2.62 0.97 7.32
CA VAL A 118 3.35 1.21 6.08
C VAL A 118 4.48 2.24 6.27
N GLN A 119 4.21 3.34 6.97
CA GLN A 119 5.22 4.37 7.27
C GLN A 119 6.32 3.91 8.23
N ARG A 120 6.06 2.88 9.05
CA ARG A 120 7.09 2.31 9.93
C ARG A 120 8.02 1.34 9.22
N LEU A 121 7.52 0.68 8.18
CA LEU A 121 8.28 -0.33 7.43
C LEU A 121 9.03 0.26 6.24
N ALA A 122 8.44 1.24 5.55
CA ALA A 122 9.03 1.84 4.36
C ALA A 122 9.88 3.07 4.70
N ASP A 123 11.00 3.23 3.99
CA ASP A 123 11.88 4.41 4.12
C ASP A 123 11.24 5.69 3.59
N ALA A 124 10.30 5.57 2.65
CA ALA A 124 9.49 6.70 2.19
C ALA A 124 8.10 6.25 1.74
N VAL A 125 7.09 7.08 2.02
CA VAL A 125 5.69 6.88 1.62
C VAL A 125 5.15 8.19 1.04
N TRP A 126 4.49 8.12 -0.11
CA TRP A 126 3.83 9.27 -0.74
C TRP A 126 2.65 8.81 -1.58
N TRP A 127 1.92 9.76 -2.16
CA TRP A 127 0.88 9.44 -3.15
C TRP A 127 0.99 10.33 -4.38
N SER A 128 0.42 9.88 -5.48
CA SER A 128 0.33 10.63 -6.73
C SER A 128 -1.03 10.44 -7.37
N PRO A 129 -1.65 11.47 -7.96
CA PRO A 129 -2.90 11.33 -8.70
C PRO A 129 -2.69 10.46 -9.95
N LYS A 130 -3.75 9.74 -10.33
CA LYS A 130 -3.83 8.95 -11.57
C LYS A 130 -4.83 9.62 -12.50
N GLY A 131 -4.48 9.79 -13.78
CA GLY A 131 -5.45 10.25 -14.79
C GLY A 131 -6.26 9.07 -15.34
N PRO A 132 -7.57 9.20 -15.65
CA PRO A 132 -8.49 10.34 -15.51
C PRO A 132 -9.22 10.44 -14.14
N GLY A 133 -8.78 9.65 -13.16
CA GLY A 133 -9.30 9.59 -11.80
C GLY A 133 -8.55 8.50 -11.03
N GLY A 134 -8.62 8.55 -9.70
CA GLY A 134 -7.90 7.67 -8.79
C GLY A 134 -6.57 8.22 -8.29
N LYS A 135 -5.96 7.46 -7.39
CA LYS A 135 -4.63 7.73 -6.84
C LYS A 135 -3.76 6.49 -6.89
N THR A 136 -2.46 6.70 -6.69
CA THR A 136 -1.51 5.65 -6.35
C THR A 136 -0.82 6.02 -5.05
N VAL A 137 -0.87 5.13 -4.06
CA VAL A 137 -0.03 5.21 -2.86
C VAL A 137 1.25 4.44 -3.12
N TRP A 138 2.38 5.08 -2.89
CA TRP A 138 3.72 4.56 -3.14
C TRP A 138 4.50 4.39 -1.84
N CYS A 139 5.31 3.34 -1.80
CA CYS A 139 6.29 3.06 -0.76
C CYS A 139 7.64 2.78 -1.42
N ARG A 140 8.71 3.26 -0.80
CA ARG A 140 10.09 2.93 -1.15
C ARG A 140 10.77 2.24 0.01
N PHE A 141 11.54 1.20 -0.31
CA PHE A 141 12.51 0.58 0.58
C PHE A 141 13.91 0.79 -0.01
N ASP A 142 14.85 1.16 0.84
CA ASP A 142 16.27 1.23 0.52
C ASP A 142 16.84 -0.18 0.67
N LEU A 143 17.29 -0.74 -0.44
CA LEU A 143 17.95 -2.04 -0.46
C LEU A 143 19.40 -1.78 -0.13
N ASP A 144 19.78 -1.98 1.13
CA ASP A 144 21.18 -1.97 1.52
C ASP A 144 21.94 -2.94 0.61
N GLY A 145 23.06 -2.49 0.04
CA GLY A 145 23.90 -3.28 -0.87
C GLY A 145 24.64 -4.43 -0.19
N THR A 146 24.00 -5.09 0.78
CA THR A 146 24.56 -6.20 1.53
C THR A 146 24.24 -7.50 0.81
N THR A 147 25.03 -7.76 -0.23
CA THR A 147 25.39 -9.12 -0.64
C THR A 147 26.85 -9.38 -0.33
#